data_AF-A0A183IZF7-F1
#
_entry.id   AF-A0A183IZF7-F1
#
_cell.length_a   1.000
_cell.length_b   1.000
_cell.length_c   1.000
_cell.angle_alpha   90.00
_cell.angle_beta   90.00
_cell.angle_gamma   90.00
#
_symmetry.space_group_name_H-M   'P 1'
#
loop_
_entity.id
_entity.type
_entity.pdbx_description
1 polymer ?
#
loop_
_entity_poly.entity_id
_entity_poly.type
_entity_poly.pdbx_seq_one_letter_code
_entity_poly.pdbx_strand_id
1 'polypeptide(L)' 'MKLSDAITCYLGQHKCGENEQYLVCGSACEPTCQSLRSKQKECAENCVNRCFCRLGYVRDRHNKCIPKDKC' A
#
# COMPACT_ATOMS: atom_id res chain seq x y z
N MET A 1 14.19 19.85 -3.78
CA MET A 1 12.76 19.99 -3.45
C MET A 1 12.16 20.97 -4.45
N LYS A 2 11.29 20.52 -5.35
CA LYS A 2 10.75 21.37 -6.42
C LYS A 2 9.33 21.81 -6.02
N LEU A 3 8.99 23.05 -6.35
CA LEU A 3 7.70 23.69 -6.07
C LEU A 3 6.48 22.84 -6.54
N SER A 4 6.67 21.94 -7.52
CA SER A 4 5.69 20.96 -8.00
C SER A 4 5.18 19.99 -6.93
N ASP A 5 6.03 19.65 -5.95
CA ASP A 5 5.69 18.67 -4.92
C ASP A 5 4.73 19.26 -3.86
N ALA A 6 4.60 20.60 -3.80
CA ALA A 6 3.73 21.32 -2.88
C ALA A 6 2.32 21.56 -3.46
N ILE A 7 2.21 21.86 -4.76
CA ILE A 7 0.90 22.05 -5.44
C ILE A 7 0.09 20.76 -5.41
N THR A 8 0.79 19.64 -5.54
CA THR A 8 0.12 18.36 -5.63
C THR A 8 -0.65 18.06 -4.33
N CYS A 9 -0.24 18.59 -3.15
CA CYS A 9 -0.86 18.37 -1.82
C CYS A 9 -2.27 18.96 -1.68
N TYR A 10 -2.53 20.06 -2.39
CA TYR A 10 -3.67 20.94 -2.12
C TYR A 10 -4.96 20.54 -2.89
N LEU A 11 -4.88 19.56 -3.79
CA LEU A 11 -5.99 19.12 -4.66
C LEU A 11 -6.50 17.70 -4.37
N GLY A 12 -6.21 17.14 -3.19
CA GLY A 12 -6.61 15.77 -2.80
C GLY A 12 -5.47 14.76 -2.91
N GLN A 13 -4.36 15.08 -2.26
CA GLN A 13 -3.14 14.30 -2.36
C GLN A 13 -2.92 13.36 -1.20
N HIS A 14 -3.02 12.07 -1.47
CA HIS A 14 -2.33 11.10 -0.64
C HIS A 14 -0.97 10.82 -1.27
N LYS A 15 0.08 11.46 -0.72
CA LYS A 15 1.46 11.13 -1.09
C LYS A 15 1.75 9.72 -0.59
N CYS A 16 1.60 8.75 -1.47
CA CYS A 16 2.02 7.38 -1.20
C CYS A 16 3.52 7.21 -1.45
N GLY A 17 4.12 6.24 -0.77
CA GLY A 17 5.53 5.91 -0.92
C GLY A 17 5.84 5.28 -2.28
N GLU A 18 7.11 4.88 -2.42
CA GLU A 18 7.54 4.13 -3.60
C GLU A 18 6.76 2.80 -3.71
N ASN A 19 6.31 2.48 -4.92
CA ASN A 19 5.50 1.30 -5.22
C ASN A 19 4.16 1.23 -4.48
N GLU A 20 3.64 2.38 -4.05
CA GLU A 20 2.32 2.50 -3.45
C GLU A 20 1.36 3.29 -4.35
N GLN A 21 0.07 3.12 -4.08
CA GLN A 21 -1.05 3.84 -4.68
C GLN A 21 -2.12 4.08 -3.61
N TYR A 22 -2.75 5.25 -3.64
CA TYR A 22 -3.87 5.51 -2.75
C TYR A 22 -5.12 4.82 -3.28
N LEU A 23 -5.80 4.05 -2.45
CA LEU A 23 -7.09 3.48 -2.76
C LEU A 23 -8.13 4.02 -1.79
N VAL A 24 -9.25 4.46 -2.35
CA VAL A 24 -10.49 4.63 -1.60
C VAL A 24 -11.13 3.25 -1.50
N CYS A 25 -11.41 2.80 -0.27
CA CYS A 25 -12.01 1.51 0.04
C CYS A 25 -11.16 0.31 -0.43
N GLY A 26 -9.88 0.28 -0.07
CA GLY A 26 -9.04 -0.91 -0.24
C GLY A 26 -9.22 -1.90 0.92
N SER A 27 -9.01 -3.21 0.66
CA SER A 27 -9.09 -4.24 1.71
C SER A 27 -8.17 -3.94 2.88
N ALA A 28 -8.67 -4.01 4.12
CA ALA A 28 -7.84 -3.82 5.31
C ALA A 28 -6.69 -4.84 5.42
N CYS A 29 -6.80 -6.02 4.79
CA CYS A 29 -5.81 -7.10 4.84
C CYS A 29 -4.94 -7.12 3.58
N GLU A 30 -4.17 -6.06 3.39
CA GLU A 30 -3.15 -5.99 2.36
C GLU A 30 -2.13 -7.14 2.48
N PRO A 31 -1.72 -7.77 1.37
CA PRO A 31 -0.73 -8.84 1.40
C PRO A 31 0.65 -8.35 1.88
N THR A 32 1.26 -9.14 2.75
CA THR A 32 2.61 -8.95 3.30
C THR A 32 3.48 -10.16 2.96
N CYS A 33 4.80 -10.02 3.08
CA CYS A 33 5.69 -11.18 2.91
C CYS A 33 5.33 -12.36 3.82
N GLN A 34 4.83 -12.09 5.04
CA GLN A 34 4.40 -13.13 5.98
C GLN A 34 3.07 -13.76 5.57
N SER A 35 2.15 -12.98 5.03
CA SER A 35 0.83 -13.49 4.59
C SER A 35 0.93 -14.37 3.35
N LEU A 36 1.97 -14.22 2.51
CA LEU A 36 2.19 -15.11 1.36
C LEU A 36 2.48 -16.56 1.77
N ARG A 37 3.03 -16.78 2.97
CA ARG A 37 3.41 -18.11 3.49
C ARG A 37 2.32 -18.73 4.38
N SER A 38 1.31 -17.95 4.75
CA SER A 38 0.23 -18.38 5.63
C SER A 38 -1.07 -18.47 4.85
N LYS A 39 -1.95 -19.43 5.14
CA LYS A 39 -3.34 -19.34 4.66
C LYS A 39 -3.91 -18.01 5.16
N GLN A 40 -4.42 -17.21 4.23
CA GLN A 40 -4.94 -15.88 4.52
C GLN A 40 -6.01 -16.02 5.62
N LYS A 41 -5.77 -15.41 6.79
CA LYS A 41 -6.79 -15.34 7.85
C LYS A 41 -8.01 -14.62 7.26
N GLU A 42 -9.21 -15.03 7.67
CA GLU A 42 -10.45 -14.35 7.28
C GLU A 42 -10.26 -12.83 7.43
N CYS A 43 -10.34 -12.13 6.30
CA CYS A 43 -10.26 -10.68 6.31
C CYS A 43 -11.65 -10.14 6.59
N ALA A 44 -11.77 -9.20 7.53
CA ALA A 44 -13.02 -8.48 7.70
C ALA A 44 -13.37 -7.76 6.40
N GLU A 45 -14.65 -7.77 6.02
CA GLU A 45 -15.20 -7.10 4.83
C GLU A 45 -15.10 -5.55 4.89
N ASN A 46 -14.48 -5.01 5.94
CA ASN A 46 -14.27 -3.57 6.09
C ASN A 46 -13.14 -3.09 5.17
N CYS A 47 -13.42 -2.06 4.39
CA CYS A 47 -12.44 -1.39 3.56
C CYS A 47 -11.94 -0.09 4.20
N VAL A 48 -10.72 0.33 3.84
CA VAL A 48 -10.06 1.52 4.39
C VAL A 48 -9.45 2.39 3.28
N ASN A 49 -9.46 3.71 3.51
CA ASN A 49 -8.90 4.69 2.57
C ASN A 49 -7.45 4.98 2.95
N ARG A 50 -6.48 4.36 2.28
CA ARG A 50 -5.04 4.56 2.54
C ARG A 50 -4.18 4.27 1.31
N CYS A 51 -2.86 4.44 1.47
CA CYS A 51 -1.88 3.95 0.52
C CYS A 51 -1.72 2.44 0.64
N PHE A 52 -1.78 1.75 -0.49
CA PHE A 52 -1.58 0.31 -0.64
C PHE A 52 -0.42 0.04 -1.61
N CYS A 53 0.28 -1.06 -1.44
CA CYS A 53 1.23 -1.62 -2.38
C CYS A 53 0.52 -1.85 -3.71
N ARG A 54 1.18 -1.43 -4.79
CA ARG A 54 0.73 -1.69 -6.15
C ARG A 54 0.66 -3.20 -6.40
N LEU A 55 -0.10 -3.58 -7.43
CA LEU A 55 -0.17 -4.97 -7.87
C LEU A 55 1.25 -5.51 -8.15
N GLY A 56 1.53 -6.72 -7.64
CA GLY A 56 2.86 -7.35 -7.74
C GLY A 56 3.82 -7.00 -6.59
N TYR A 57 3.45 -6.04 -5.74
CA TYR A 57 4.21 -5.67 -4.54
C TYR A 57 3.48 -6.11 -3.27
N VAL A 58 4.24 -6.30 -2.20
CA VAL A 58 3.73 -6.63 -0.87
C VAL A 58 4.50 -5.86 0.19
N ARG A 59 3.85 -5.63 1.33
CA ARG A 59 4.45 -4.87 2.43
C ARG A 59 5.42 -5.75 3.21
N ASP A 60 6.66 -5.28 3.34
CA ASP A 60 7.68 -5.90 4.17
C ASP A 60 7.58 -5.45 5.64
N ARG A 61 8.44 -6.01 6.49
CA ARG A 61 8.51 -5.66 7.92
C ARG A 61 8.98 -4.23 8.19
N HIS A 62 9.57 -3.55 7.21
CA HIS A 62 10.03 -2.16 7.29
C HIS A 62 8.99 -1.19 6.71
N ASN A 63 7.76 -1.64 6.48
CA ASN A 63 6.66 -0.87 5.87
C ASN A 63 6.95 -0.40 4.44
N LYS A 64 7.81 -1.08 3.68
CA LYS A 64 8.07 -0.80 2.26
C LYS A 64 7.34 -1.80 1.37
N CYS A 65 6.85 -1.32 0.24
CA CYS A 65 6.29 -2.17 -0.81
C CYS A 65 7.42 -2.69 -1.69
N ILE A 66 7.73 -3.98 -1.56
CA ILE A 66 8.76 -4.67 -2.33
C ILE A 66 8.11 -5.66 -3.30
N PRO A 67 8.78 -6.00 -4.41
CA PRO A 67 8.30 -7.07 -5.30
C PRO A 67 8.10 -8.38 -4.54
N LYS A 68 7.02 -9.12 -4.85
CA LYS A 68 6.67 -10.38 -4.16
C LYS A 68 7.81 -11.43 -4.17
N ASP A 69 8.62 -11.45 -5.22
CA ASP A 69 9.79 -12.31 -5.40
C ASP A 69 11.01 -11.91 -4.55
N LYS A 70 10.92 -10.78 -3.82
CA LYS A 70 11.93 -10.29 -2.87
C LYS A 70 11.55 -10.53 -1.41
N CYS A 71 10.42 -11.18 -1.17
CA CYS A 71 10.15 -11.89 0.09
C CYS A 71 10.89 -13.25 0.11
#